data_AF-A0AAD7IS95-F1
#
_entry.id   AF-A0AAD7IS95-F1
#
_cell.length_a   1.000
_cell.length_b   1.000
_cell.length_c   1.000
_cell.angle_alpha   90.00
_cell.angle_beta   90.00
_cell.angle_gamma   90.00
#
_symmetry.space_group_name_H-M   'P 1'
#
loop_
_entity.id
_entity.type
_entity.pdbx_description
1 polymer ?
#
loop_
_entity_poly.entity_id
_entity_poly.type
_entity_poly.pdbx_seq_one_letter_code
_entity_poly.pdbx_strand_id
1 'polypeptide(L)' 'MMPQKLGGVVSPELLVYGVTGLSVGDISVIPLIPATHTCATVYAIAEKAADLIKARAAASGGYP' A
#
# COMPACT_ATOMS: atom_id res chain seq x y z
N MET A 1 -6.66 -3.33 0.99
CA MET A 1 -6.52 -4.14 -0.24
C MET A 1 -7.52 -5.26 -0.32
N MET A 2 -7.89 -5.61 -1.53
CA MET A 2 -8.79 -6.72 -1.83
C MET A 2 -8.01 -7.77 -2.64
N PRO A 3 -8.32 -9.07 -2.52
CA PRO A 3 -7.75 -10.09 -3.39
C PRO A 3 -7.97 -9.78 -4.88
N GLN A 4 -6.99 -10.08 -5.72
CA GLN A 4 -7.06 -9.85 -7.18
C GLN A 4 -8.30 -10.51 -7.81
N LYS A 5 -8.67 -11.72 -7.36
CA LYS A 5 -9.86 -12.44 -7.84
C LYS A 5 -11.19 -11.73 -7.57
N LEU A 6 -11.21 -10.76 -6.66
CA LEU A 6 -12.38 -9.94 -6.34
C LEU A 6 -12.29 -8.54 -6.98
N GLY A 7 -11.32 -8.30 -7.87
CA GLY A 7 -11.11 -7.01 -8.53
C GLY A 7 -10.13 -6.08 -7.80
N GLY A 8 -9.38 -6.57 -6.79
CA GLY A 8 -8.36 -5.77 -6.14
C GLY A 8 -7.14 -5.50 -7.04
N VAL A 9 -6.58 -4.30 -6.95
CA VAL A 9 -5.45 -3.84 -7.78
C VAL A 9 -4.09 -3.99 -7.08
N VAL A 10 -4.11 -3.96 -5.75
CA VAL A 10 -2.92 -3.99 -4.90
C VAL A 10 -3.01 -5.10 -3.85
N SER A 11 -1.86 -5.69 -3.50
CA SER A 11 -1.73 -6.68 -2.42
C SER A 11 -1.65 -6.02 -1.04
N PRO A 12 -1.86 -6.74 0.09
CA PRO A 12 -1.71 -6.19 1.45
C PRO A 12 -0.38 -5.47 1.72
N GLU A 13 0.66 -5.77 0.94
CA GLU A 13 1.99 -5.17 0.99
C GLU A 13 2.12 -3.88 0.14
N LEU A 14 1.01 -3.35 -0.38
CA LEU A 14 0.92 -2.19 -1.27
C LEU A 14 1.58 -2.39 -2.65
N LEU A 15 1.83 -3.63 -3.05
CA LEU A 15 2.37 -3.95 -4.37
C LEU A 15 1.25 -4.03 -5.41
N VAL A 16 1.46 -3.45 -6.58
CA VAL A 16 0.52 -3.57 -7.70
C VAL A 16 0.61 -4.95 -8.31
N TYR A 17 -0.52 -5.63 -8.45
CA TYR A 17 -0.54 -6.96 -9.06
C TYR A 17 -0.02 -6.92 -10.51
N GLY A 18 0.88 -7.84 -10.85
CA GLY A 18 1.45 -7.94 -12.20
C GLY A 18 2.53 -6.91 -12.54
N VAL A 19 2.91 -6.03 -11.60
CA VAL A 19 3.98 -5.02 -11.80
C VAL A 19 5.06 -5.20 -10.74
N THR A 20 6.32 -5.17 -11.17
CA THR A 20 7.47 -5.27 -10.27
C THR A 20 7.98 -3.88 -9.90
N GLY A 21 8.30 -3.66 -8.62
CA GLY A 21 8.89 -2.39 -8.14
C GLY A 21 7.92 -1.22 -7.99
N LEU A 22 6.61 -1.44 -8.16
CA LEU A 22 5.58 -0.39 -8.01
C LEU A 22 4.76 -0.58 -6.74
N SER A 23 4.51 0.51 -6.02
CA SER A 23 3.62 0.53 -4.86
C SER A 23 2.67 1.72 -4.86
N VAL A 24 1.49 1.57 -4.27
CA VAL A 24 0.49 2.64 -4.10
C VAL A 24 0.22 2.83 -2.61
N GLY A 25 0.50 4.03 -2.08
CA GLY A 25 0.35 4.37 -0.66
C GLY A 25 -0.59 5.56 -0.45
N ASP A 26 -1.80 5.48 -1.00
CA ASP A 26 -2.81 6.54 -0.98
C ASP A 26 -4.18 5.97 -0.56
N ILE A 27 -5.15 6.83 -0.29
CA ILE A 27 -6.53 6.47 0.06
C ILE A 27 -7.20 5.54 -0.96
N SER A 28 -6.78 5.57 -2.22
CA SER A 28 -7.24 4.69 -3.30
C SER A 28 -7.10 3.19 -3.01
N VAL A 29 -6.28 2.77 -2.04
CA VAL A 29 -6.09 1.35 -1.69
C VAL A 29 -7.14 0.79 -0.71
N ILE A 30 -7.99 1.66 -0.15
CA ILE A 30 -9.03 1.30 0.79
C ILE A 30 -10.16 0.60 0.03
N PRO A 31 -10.49 -0.68 0.33
CA PRO A 31 -11.53 -1.41 -0.39
C PRO A 31 -12.95 -0.97 -0.02
N LEU A 32 -13.13 -0.39 1.18
CA LEU A 32 -14.40 0.13 1.66
C LEU A 32 -14.14 1.38 2.50
N ILE A 33 -14.73 2.51 2.10
CA ILE A 33 -14.50 3.80 2.77
C ILE A 33 -15.03 3.71 4.21
N PRO A 34 -14.21 4.06 5.23
CA PRO A 34 -14.66 4.08 6.61
C PRO A 34 -15.67 5.22 6.83
N ALA A 35 -16.62 5.02 7.76
CA ALA A 35 -17.62 6.02 8.13
C ALA A 35 -17.03 7.10 9.05
N THR A 36 -16.00 7.81 8.57
CA THR A 36 -15.29 8.87 9.30
C THR A 36 -14.57 9.79 8.30
N HIS A 37 -14.03 10.91 8.79
CA HIS A 37 -13.15 11.77 8.00
C HIS A 37 -11.88 11.01 7.61
N THR A 38 -11.56 11.03 6.32
CA THR A 38 -10.52 10.17 5.75
C THR A 38 -9.10 10.66 6.01
N CYS A 39 -8.92 11.89 6.50
CA CYS A 39 -7.60 12.46 6.81
C CYS A 39 -6.79 11.58 7.76
N ALA A 40 -7.38 11.14 8.87
CA ALA A 40 -6.68 10.27 9.82
C ALA A 40 -6.35 8.90 9.20
N THR A 41 -7.27 8.35 8.40
CA THR A 41 -7.07 7.06 7.73
C THR A 41 -5.95 7.12 6.69
N VAL A 42 -5.87 8.19 5.89
CA VAL A 42 -4.81 8.33 4.89
C VAL A 42 -3.44 8.51 5.55
N TYR A 43 -3.35 9.21 6.68
CA TYR A 43 -2.11 9.27 7.45
C TYR A 43 -1.67 7.88 7.93
N ALA A 44 -2.58 7.08 8.50
CA ALA A 44 -2.27 5.72 8.94
C ALA A 44 -1.79 4.81 7.79
N ILE A 45 -2.38 4.96 6.59
CA ILE A 45 -1.95 4.24 5.38
C ILE A 45 -0.56 4.70 4.95
N ALA A 46 -0.29 6.00 4.96
CA ALA A 46 1.01 6.56 4.58
C ALA A 46 2.13 6.06 5.51
N GLU A 47 1.91 6.03 6.83
CA GLU A 47 2.86 5.47 7.80
C GLU A 47 3.14 3.98 7.50
N LYS A 48 2.08 3.19 7.31
CA LYS A 48 2.24 1.77 6.97
C LYS A 48 2.98 1.57 5.64
N ALA A 49 2.74 2.44 4.67
CA ALA A 49 3.41 2.43 3.38
C ALA A 49 4.91 2.71 3.51
N ALA A 50 5.27 3.73 4.31
CA ALA A 50 6.66 4.06 4.58
C ALA A 50 7.41 2.88 5.20
N ASP A 51 6.81 2.21 6.19
CA ASP A 51 7.41 1.02 6.83
C ASP A 51 7.64 -0.12 5.83
N LEU A 52 6.63 -0.43 5.01
CA LEU A 52 6.72 -1.50 4.00
C LEU A 52 7.76 -1.19 2.92
N ILE A 53 7.89 0.06 2.51
CA ILE A 53 8.88 0.49 1.51
C ILE A 53 10.29 0.42 2.11
N LYS A 54 10.49 0.95 3.32
CA LYS A 54 11.79 0.89 4.03
C LYS A 54 12.24 -0.54 4.27
N ALA A 55 11.34 -1.42 4.71
CA ALA A 55 11.66 -2.83 4.94
C ALA A 55 12.15 -3.53 3.66
N ARG A 56 11.52 -3.24 2.51
CA ARG A 56 11.94 -3.77 1.21
C ARG A 56 13.28 -3.20 0.76
N ALA A 57 13.48 -1.89 0.90
CA ALA A 57 14.73 -1.23 0.55
C ALA A 57 15.92 -1.76 1.37
N ALA A 58 15.70 -2.04 2.66
CA ALA A 58 16.70 -2.67 3.53
C ALA A 58 17.01 -4.10 3.09
N ALA A 59 15.99 -4.88 2.67
CA ALA A 59 16.17 -6.25 2.21
C ALA A 59 16.87 -6.36 0.84
N SER A 60 16.73 -5.36 -0.03
CA SER A 60 17.28 -5.37 -1.39
C SER A 60 18.75 -4.90 -1.49
N GLY A 61 19.47 -4.76 -0.37
CA GLY A 61 20.89 -4.40 -0.37
C GLY A 61 21.17 -2.89 -0.46
N GLY A 62 20.23 -2.06 -0.05
CA GLY A 62 20.39 -0.61 0.00
C GLY A 62 20.09 0.09 -1.32
N TYR A 63 19.38 1.21 -1.22
CA TYR A 63 19.32 2.24 -2.27
C TYR A 63 20.63 3.07 -2.19
N PRO A 64 21.25 3.53 -3.28
CA PRO A 64 22.30 4.55 -3.20
C PRO A 64 21.82 5.84 -2.50
#